data_AF-A0A1F9NZL2-F1
#
_entry.id   AF-A0A1F9NZL2-F1
#
_cell.length_a   1.000
_cell.length_b   1.000
_cell.length_c   1.000
_cell.angle_alpha   90.00
_cell.angle_beta   90.00
_cell.angle_gamma   90.00
#
_symmetry.space_group_name_H-M   'P 1'
#
loop_
_entity.id
_entity.type
_entity.pdbx_description
1 polymer ?
#
loop_
_entity_poly.entity_id
_entity_poly.type
_entity_poly.pdbx_seq_one_letter_code
_entity_poly.pdbx_strand_id
1 'polypeptide(L)'
;MAENKITVDVLTLDSVQCAACGYMMESMAAMPQEVQEIIEYKEWSIKNKTGIGKFMELKGKVLPSICIEGDIVFPSIIPQYEELIDEMIKRAKSPGLVEKLKLARDKGFQFDKVTENLKKAGAGLSTRNDS
;
A
#
# COMPACT_ATOMS: atom_id res chain seq x y z
N MET A 1 8.30 21.18 -7.60
CA MET A 1 6.82 21.12 -7.58
C MET A 1 6.49 19.71 -7.13
N ALA A 2 6.01 19.53 -5.89
CA ALA A 2 5.70 18.20 -5.36
C ALA A 2 4.26 17.86 -5.79
N GLU A 3 4.17 17.08 -6.85
CA GLU A 3 2.98 16.82 -7.64
C GLU A 3 2.02 15.93 -6.82
N ASN A 4 0.88 16.47 -6.38
CA ASN A 4 -0.37 15.80 -5.97
C ASN A 4 -0.38 14.24 -5.92
N LYS A 5 0.42 13.58 -5.08
CA LYS A 5 0.34 12.13 -4.85
C LYS A 5 -0.57 11.82 -3.68
N ILE A 6 -1.18 10.64 -3.70
CA ILE A 6 -1.96 10.12 -2.57
C ILE A 6 -1.01 9.41 -1.61
N THR A 7 -1.01 9.84 -0.35
CA THR A 7 -0.20 9.27 0.71
C THR A 7 -0.87 8.03 1.26
N VAL A 8 -0.14 6.92 1.33
CA VAL A 8 -0.63 5.67 1.91
C VAL A 8 0.35 5.14 2.95
N ASP A 9 -0.09 5.09 4.19
CA ASP A 9 0.72 4.61 5.30
C ASP A 9 0.29 3.18 5.67
N VAL A 10 1.20 2.21 5.57
CA VAL A 10 0.94 0.82 5.96
C VAL A 10 1.58 0.58 7.32
N LEU A 11 0.74 0.45 8.35
CA LEU A 11 1.15 0.16 9.72
C LEU A 11 1.34 -1.34 9.87
N THR A 12 2.54 -1.78 10.21
CA THR A 12 2.88 -3.20 10.32
C THR A 12 3.61 -3.50 11.64
N LEU A 13 3.64 -4.78 12.03
CA LEU A 13 4.62 -5.26 12.99
C LEU A 13 5.95 -5.49 12.30
N ASP A 14 5.96 -6.33 11.27
CA ASP A 14 7.15 -6.73 10.52
C ASP A 14 6.74 -7.35 9.17
N SER A 15 6.96 -6.67 8.04
CA SER A 15 6.63 -7.22 6.71
C SER A 15 7.48 -8.42 6.28
N VAL A 16 8.64 -8.64 6.90
CA VAL A 16 9.56 -9.73 6.56
C VAL A 16 9.19 -11.01 7.32
N GLN A 17 8.82 -10.88 8.59
CA GLN A 17 8.57 -12.02 9.48
C GLN A 17 7.08 -12.33 9.70
N CYS A 18 6.19 -11.35 9.54
CA CYS A 18 4.75 -11.55 9.72
C CYS A 18 4.07 -11.71 8.35
N ALA A 19 3.55 -12.91 8.08
CA ALA A 19 2.90 -13.24 6.80
C ALA A 19 1.78 -12.25 6.43
N ALA A 20 0.90 -11.89 7.38
CA ALA A 20 -0.18 -10.92 7.13
C ALA A 20 0.34 -9.51 6.78
N CYS A 21 1.42 -9.06 7.42
CA CYS A 21 2.07 -7.79 7.10
C CYS A 21 2.71 -7.85 5.71
N GLY A 22 3.36 -8.97 5.38
CA GLY A 22 3.90 -9.24 4.06
C GLY A 22 2.84 -9.15 2.97
N TYR A 23 1.73 -9.88 3.11
CA TYR A 23 0.63 -9.84 2.13
C TYR A 23 0.03 -8.45 1.95
N MET A 24 -0.06 -7.67 3.02
CA MET A 24 -0.54 -6.29 2.93
C MET A 24 0.44 -5.41 2.15
N MET A 25 1.75 -5.54 2.36
CA MET A 25 2.75 -4.84 1.56
C MET A 25 2.77 -5.32 0.10
N GLU A 26 2.57 -6.61 -0.14
CA GLU A 26 2.47 -7.18 -1.50
C GLU A 26 1.25 -6.65 -2.24
N SER A 27 0.10 -6.47 -1.57
CA SER A 27 -1.08 -5.83 -2.19
C SER A 27 -0.78 -4.40 -2.67
N MET A 28 0.09 -3.69 -1.96
CA MET A 28 0.55 -2.35 -2.36
C MET A 28 1.54 -2.42 -3.53
N ALA A 29 2.51 -3.33 -3.44
CA ALA A 29 3.53 -3.54 -4.46
C ALA A 29 2.97 -4.09 -5.78
N ALA A 30 1.90 -4.89 -5.74
CA ALA A 30 1.29 -5.50 -6.91
C ALA A 30 0.46 -4.51 -7.74
N MET A 31 0.22 -3.29 -7.23
CA MET A 31 -0.51 -2.27 -7.98
C MET A 31 0.16 -1.94 -9.32
N PRO A 32 -0.61 -1.64 -10.38
CA PRO A 32 -0.06 -1.23 -11.66
C PRO A 32 0.81 0.02 -11.54
N GLN A 33 1.81 0.11 -12.41
CA GLN A 33 2.77 1.21 -12.44
C GLN A 33 2.08 2.59 -12.51
N GLU A 34 0.99 2.70 -13.27
CA GLU A 34 0.21 3.94 -13.39
C GLU A 34 -0.34 4.43 -12.04
N VAL A 35 -0.70 3.50 -11.15
CA VAL A 35 -1.14 3.79 -9.78
C VAL A 35 0.08 4.09 -8.91
N GLN A 36 1.15 3.31 -9.02
CA GLN A 36 2.40 3.55 -8.27
C GLN A 36 3.01 4.94 -8.54
N GLU A 37 2.81 5.51 -9.73
CA GLU A 37 3.30 6.84 -10.08
C GLU A 37 2.53 7.97 -9.38
N ILE A 38 1.26 7.73 -9.02
CA ILE A 38 0.36 8.73 -8.42
C ILE A 38 0.13 8.52 -6.92
N ILE A 39 0.66 7.46 -6.34
CA ILE A 39 0.64 7.23 -4.90
C ILE A 39 2.07 7.31 -4.32
N GLU A 40 2.15 7.61 -3.04
CA GLU A 40 3.35 7.44 -2.24
C GLU A 40 2.98 6.56 -1.06
N TYR A 41 3.43 5.30 -1.08
CA TYR A 41 3.17 4.38 0.03
C TYR A 41 4.42 4.12 0.85
N LYS A 42 4.23 3.97 2.17
CA LYS A 42 5.34 3.73 3.10
C LYS A 42 4.93 2.75 4.20
N GLU A 43 5.83 1.81 4.49
CA GLU A 43 5.70 0.93 5.65
C GLU A 43 6.17 1.65 6.93
N TRP A 44 5.38 1.49 7.99
CA TRP A 44 5.73 1.90 9.34
C TRP A 44 5.67 0.71 10.28
N SER A 45 6.82 0.05 10.44
CA SER A 45 6.98 -1.04 11.41
C SER A 45 7.03 -0.49 12.84
N ILE A 46 6.13 -0.98 13.70
CA ILE A 46 6.10 -0.64 15.13
C ILE A 46 7.27 -1.23 15.93
N LYS A 47 8.19 -1.96 15.30
CA LYS A 47 9.48 -2.36 15.93
C LYS A 47 10.40 -1.15 16.16
N ASN A 48 10.19 -0.07 15.39
CA ASN A 48 11.00 1.14 15.44
C ASN A 48 10.24 2.28 16.11
N LYS A 49 10.96 3.16 16.82
CA LYS A 49 10.36 4.34 17.49
C LYS A 49 9.53 5.20 16.53
N THR A 50 9.99 5.39 15.29
CA THR A 50 9.27 6.16 14.28
C THR A 50 7.96 5.50 13.88
N GLY A 51 7.93 4.17 13.74
CA GLY A 51 6.70 3.45 13.43
C GLY A 51 5.70 3.45 14.58
N ILE A 52 6.17 3.37 15.84
CA ILE A 52 5.31 3.57 17.01
C ILE A 52 4.70 4.97 17.01
N GLY A 53 5.52 6.00 16.75
CA GLY A 53 5.04 7.38 16.65
C GLY A 53 3.96 7.54 15.58
N LYS A 54 4.18 6.96 14.39
CA LYS A 54 3.19 6.98 13.30
C LYS A 54 1.93 6.18 13.61
N PHE A 55 2.05 5.03 14.25
CA PHE A 55 0.90 4.24 14.71
C PHE A 55 0.03 5.04 15.68
N MET A 56 0.64 5.80 16.61
CA MET A 56 -0.10 6.67 17.53
C MET A 56 -0.71 7.89 16.81
N GLU A 57 0.03 8.54 15.92
CA GLU A 57 -0.42 9.70 15.14
C GLU A 57 -1.66 9.35 14.30
N LEU A 58 -1.62 8.21 13.61
CA LEU A 58 -2.69 7.70 12.77
C LEU A 58 -3.81 6.99 13.55
N LYS A 59 -3.73 6.98 14.89
CA LYS A 59 -4.71 6.36 15.80
C LYS A 59 -4.93 4.87 15.51
N GLY A 60 -3.86 4.17 15.12
CA GLY A 60 -3.85 2.74 14.86
C GLY A 60 -4.43 1.95 16.02
N LYS A 61 -5.25 0.94 15.71
CA LYS A 61 -5.87 0.06 16.72
C LYS A 61 -5.43 -1.40 16.57
N VAL A 62 -5.22 -1.83 15.33
CA VAL A 62 -4.90 -3.22 14.96
C VAL A 62 -3.82 -3.23 13.88
N LEU A 63 -3.13 -4.35 13.74
CA LEU A 63 -2.09 -4.54 12.72
C LEU A 63 -2.40 -5.78 11.87
N PRO A 64 -1.95 -5.82 10.61
CA PRO A 64 -1.49 -4.66 9.85
C PRO A 64 -2.69 -3.74 9.50
N SER A 65 -2.47 -2.44 9.28
CA SER A 65 -3.53 -1.50 8.89
C SER A 65 -3.06 -0.57 7.77
N ILE A 66 -3.93 -0.31 6.79
CA ILE A 66 -3.67 0.68 5.74
C ILE A 66 -4.39 1.98 6.08
N CYS A 67 -3.64 3.08 6.06
CA CYS A 67 -4.16 4.43 6.18
C CYS A 67 -3.96 5.17 4.85
N ILE A 68 -4.98 5.90 4.40
CA ILE A 68 -4.93 6.69 3.15
C ILE A 68 -5.21 8.14 3.53
N GLU A 69 -4.30 9.04 3.18
CA GLU A 69 -4.40 10.47 3.51
C GLU A 69 -4.59 10.75 5.01
N GLY A 70 -4.03 9.87 5.87
CA GLY A 70 -4.10 10.00 7.33
C GLY A 70 -5.29 9.30 8.00
N ASP A 71 -6.25 8.76 7.23
CA ASP A 71 -7.39 8.03 7.74
C ASP A 71 -7.15 6.51 7.70
N ILE A 72 -7.48 5.79 8.78
CA ILE A 72 -7.48 4.32 8.78
C ILE A 72 -8.61 3.83 7.88
N VAL A 73 -8.26 3.15 6.80
CA VAL A 73 -9.22 2.63 5.82
C VAL A 73 -9.42 1.13 5.98
N PHE A 74 -8.33 0.38 6.12
CA PHE A 74 -8.38 -1.08 6.18
C PHE A 74 -7.71 -1.59 7.49
N PRO A 75 -8.49 -1.74 8.58
CA PRO A 75 -7.96 -2.19 9.86
C PRO A 75 -7.87 -3.72 9.93
N SER A 76 -6.66 -4.30 9.79
CA SER A 76 -6.42 -5.75 9.81
C SER A 76 -7.19 -6.54 8.73
N ILE A 77 -7.50 -5.88 7.61
CA ILE A 77 -8.15 -6.48 6.45
C ILE A 77 -7.27 -6.19 5.24
N ILE A 78 -6.86 -7.24 4.52
CA ILE A 78 -6.08 -7.09 3.29
C ILE A 78 -7.07 -6.77 2.16
N PRO A 79 -7.05 -5.56 1.59
CA PRO A 79 -8.02 -5.17 0.57
C PRO A 79 -7.75 -5.87 -0.76
N GLN A 80 -8.78 -5.98 -1.58
CA GLN A 80 -8.59 -6.25 -3.00
C GLN A 80 -8.14 -4.99 -3.75
N TYR A 81 -7.54 -5.19 -4.93
CA TYR A 81 -7.05 -4.10 -5.77
C TYR A 81 -8.11 -3.02 -6.05
N GLU A 82 -9.33 -3.45 -6.38
CA GLU A 82 -10.44 -2.54 -6.68
C GLU A 82 -10.86 -1.71 -5.47
N GLU A 83 -10.97 -2.34 -4.30
CA GLU A 83 -11.35 -1.67 -3.05
C GLU A 83 -10.33 -0.59 -2.66
N LEU A 84 -9.04 -0.91 -2.82
CA LEU A 84 -7.96 0.02 -2.53
C LEU A 84 -8.04 1.25 -3.43
N ILE A 85 -8.27 1.06 -4.75
CA ILE A 85 -8.43 2.17 -5.68
C ILE A 85 -9.70 2.97 -5.39
N ASP A 86 -10.82 2.32 -5.09
CA ASP A 86 -12.06 3.01 -4.76
C ASP A 86 -11.89 3.93 -3.55
N GLU A 87 -11.17 3.48 -2.52
CA GLU A 87 -10.88 4.30 -1.34
C GLU A 87 -9.89 5.44 -1.63
N MET A 88 -8.94 5.24 -2.55
CA MET A 88 -8.07 6.31 -3.07
C MET A 88 -8.86 7.35 -3.89
N ILE A 89 -9.78 6.92 -4.74
CA ILE A 89 -10.65 7.81 -5.55
C ILE A 89 -11.47 8.71 -4.64
N LYS A 90 -12.05 8.16 -3.57
CA LYS A 90 -12.84 8.92 -2.59
C LYS A 90 -12.03 10.01 -1.87
N ARG A 91 -10.72 9.81 -1.73
CA ARG A 91 -9.81 10.72 -0.99
C ARG A 91 -8.89 11.55 -1.91
N ALA A 92 -9.01 11.38 -3.22
CA ALA A 92 -8.19 12.10 -4.18
C ALA A 92 -8.51 13.60 -4.14
N LYS A 93 -7.46 14.42 -3.96
CA LYS A 93 -7.57 15.89 -3.82
C LYS A 93 -7.82 16.61 -5.14
N SER A 94 -7.67 15.95 -6.29
CA SER A 94 -7.81 16.58 -7.60
C SER A 94 -8.53 15.68 -8.60
N PRO A 95 -9.33 16.27 -9.52
CA PRO A 95 -10.08 15.51 -10.51
C PRO A 95 -9.17 14.74 -11.48
N GLY A 96 -7.98 15.26 -11.80
CA GLY A 96 -7.01 14.56 -12.65
C GLY A 96 -6.47 13.26 -12.03
N LEU A 97 -6.37 13.16 -10.70
CA LEU A 97 -6.03 11.90 -10.03
C LEU A 97 -7.18 10.90 -10.09
N VAL A 98 -8.41 11.38 -9.91
CA VAL A 98 -9.62 10.55 -9.99
C VAL A 98 -9.73 9.89 -11.36
N GLU A 99 -9.51 10.64 -12.44
CA GLU A 99 -9.54 10.08 -13.80
C GLU A 99 -8.47 9.02 -14.02
N LYS A 100 -7.23 9.26 -13.57
CA LYS A 100 -6.13 8.28 -13.66
C LYS A 100 -6.44 7.00 -12.87
N LEU A 101 -6.96 7.12 -11.65
CA LEU A 101 -7.34 5.98 -10.83
C LEU A 101 -8.50 5.18 -11.44
N LYS A 102 -9.51 5.86 -12.01
CA LYS A 102 -10.62 5.21 -12.71
C LYS A 102 -10.15 4.45 -13.95
N LEU A 103 -9.24 5.05 -14.74
CA LEU A 103 -8.62 4.39 -15.88
C LEU A 103 -7.83 3.14 -15.46
N ALA A 104 -7.08 3.23 -14.36
CA ALA A 104 -6.35 2.09 -13.83
C ALA A 104 -7.28 0.97 -13.34
N ARG A 105 -8.42 1.33 -12.73
CA ARG A 105 -9.45 0.38 -12.31
C ARG A 105 -10.08 -0.35 -13.50
N ASP A 106 -10.46 0.40 -14.55
CA ASP A 106 -11.14 -0.14 -15.73
C ASP A 106 -10.25 -1.08 -16.56
N LYS A 107 -8.94 -0.80 -16.60
CA LYS A 107 -7.93 -1.69 -17.21
C LYS A 107 -7.81 -3.05 -16.51
N GLY A 108 -8.36 -3.19 -15.30
CA GLY A 108 -8.34 -4.42 -14.52
C GLY A 108 -6.96 -4.80 -13.99
N PHE A 109 -6.92 -5.91 -13.25
CA PHE A 109 -5.68 -6.42 -12.65
C PHE A 109 -4.84 -7.17 -13.70
N GLN A 110 -3.69 -6.61 -14.06
CA GLN A 110 -2.79 -7.20 -15.06
C GLN A 110 -1.90 -8.27 -14.42
N PHE A 111 -2.39 -9.52 -14.39
CA PHE A 111 -1.68 -10.68 -13.84
C PHE A 111 -0.26 -10.85 -14.43
N ASP A 112 -0.07 -10.60 -15.73
CA ASP A 112 1.23 -10.72 -16.41
C ASP A 112 2.32 -9.79 -15.84
N LYS A 113 1.93 -8.65 -15.24
CA LYS A 113 2.88 -7.66 -14.71
C LYS A 113 3.10 -7.75 -13.20
N VAL A 114 2.32 -8.58 -12.50
CA VAL A 114 2.44 -8.76 -11.05
C VAL A 114 3.84 -9.22 -10.67
N THR A 115 4.37 -10.22 -11.37
CA THR A 115 5.71 -10.74 -11.10
C THR A 115 6.80 -9.68 -11.27
N GLU A 116 6.65 -8.77 -12.23
CA GLU A 116 7.61 -7.67 -12.43
C GLU A 116 7.50 -6.61 -11.33
N ASN A 117 6.27 -6.24 -10.95
CA ASN A 117 6.02 -5.26 -9.90
C ASN A 117 6.49 -5.76 -8.52
N LEU A 118 6.21 -7.03 -8.19
CA LEU A 118 6.68 -7.67 -6.96
C LEU A 118 8.21 -7.76 -6.92
N LYS A 119 8.88 -8.07 -8.04
CA LYS A 119 10.35 -8.06 -8.14
C LYS A 119 10.93 -6.66 -7.92
N LYS A 120 10.32 -5.62 -8.49
CA LYS A 120 10.72 -4.21 -8.27
C LYS A 120 10.58 -3.79 -6.80
N ALA A 121 9.54 -4.29 -6.13
CA ALA A 121 9.32 -4.04 -4.70
C ALA A 121 10.17 -4.92 -3.77
N GLY A 122 10.95 -5.87 -4.31
CA GLY A 122 11.80 -6.77 -3.54
C GLY A 122 11.05 -7.84 -2.74
N ALA A 123 9.77 -8.09 -3.07
CA ALA A 123 8.97 -9.13 -2.43
C ALA A 123 9.61 -10.52 -2.68
N GLY A 124 9.88 -11.27 -1.61
CA GLY A 124 10.50 -12.60 -1.68
C GLY A 124 12.03 -12.64 -1.81
N LEU A 125 12.74 -11.50 -1.80
CA LEU A 125 14.22 -11.50 -1.77
C LEU A 125 14.80 -11.79 -0.39
N SER A 126 13.99 -11.67 0.67
CA SER A 126 14.39 -11.90 2.07
C SER A 126 13.89 -13.24 2.62
N THR A 127 13.21 -14.07 1.82
CA THR A 127 12.93 -15.45 2.21
C THR A 127 14.26 -16.20 2.25
N ARG A 128 14.53 -16.80 3.43
CA ARG A 128 15.73 -17.60 3.69
C ARG A 128 15.84 -18.67 2.61
N ASN A 129 16.82 -18.52 1.71
CA ASN A 129 17.16 -19.54 0.74
C ASN A 129 18.00 -20.59 1.46
N ASP A 130 17.35 -21.47 2.23
CA ASP A 130 17.98 -22.69 2.74
C ASP A 130 18.22 -23.62 1.52
N SER A 131 19.30 -23.35 0.78
CA SER A 131 19.93 -24.28 -0.16
C SER A 131 21.20 -24.85 0.47
#